data_AF-A0A2V3JF09-F1
#
_entry.id   AF-A0A2V3JF09-F1
#
_cell.length_a   1.000
_cell.length_b   1.000
_cell.length_c   1.000
_cell.angle_alpha   90.00
_cell.angle_beta   90.00
_cell.angle_gamma   90.00
#
_symmetry.space_group_name_H-M   'P 1'
#
loop_
_entity.id
_entity.type
_entity.pdbx_description
1 polymer ?
#
loop_
_entity_poly.entity_id
_entity_poly.type
_entity_poly.pdbx_seq_one_letter_code
_entity_poly.pdbx_strand_id
1 'polypeptide(L)'
;MKRCFEKMKIGKVEEKSMKVRRLIFTIVGMALLVSLITPATVLADDPDSEYYHVRTVALVDGASIEEVIINGPPTPPFGYTRTTCELPEPNSKASLNVLSGVPAFNWSFGCSATSAAMIAGYYDRTGYTNMYAGPTNGGVMPMNNGVWPDWNDSNNDTRHQCPLSATRQGLDGRTAYGHVDDYWIYYQQPGPDPWNGTRPEHTLGDCTGDFMRTNQWVTSEWNVDGSTVFYNIVNGSPLYDYQLAEMGVPFTYDGGYGLKLFYESRGYTVDTMYNQHIQGQGDDPASGFTYDQYKAEIDADRPVMINLEGHTVVGVGYDDSSSNLTYIHDTWDYNTHTMIWGGEYADMQHSSVSIVQLQLLPVITSCDESGNETNQFAPGQSVYVRGSGLEANTNYKIWIQDNAVEEGDALNTTENPSTTTPKAVTTDAGGNLTPTLIWSIPSDAPITHHSYDLIFDNQQAGTVGTYNSTSDGIDSATAAGIIVPIPELSTTILFLIGLLMLVGYIRSRRG
;
A
#
# COMPACT_ATOMS: atom_id res chain seq x y z
N MET A 1 65.28 -7.02 72.58
CA MET A 1 64.98 -8.46 72.71
C MET A 1 63.57 -8.68 72.13
N LYS A 2 63.46 -9.42 71.00
CA LYS A 2 62.29 -10.07 70.35
C LYS A 2 60.96 -9.31 70.04
N ARG A 3 60.65 -9.24 68.72
CA ARG A 3 59.37 -9.36 67.93
C ARG A 3 58.02 -9.34 68.71
N CYS A 4 56.91 -8.74 68.27
CA CYS A 4 56.08 -9.07 67.08
C CYS A 4 54.68 -8.35 67.15
N PHE A 5 54.04 -8.11 65.99
CA PHE A 5 52.67 -7.59 65.71
C PHE A 5 52.39 -6.11 66.10
N GLU A 6 51.82 -5.23 65.25
CA GLU A 6 50.59 -5.38 64.47
C GLU A 6 50.52 -4.31 63.33
N LYS A 7 50.20 -4.73 62.11
CA LYS A 7 49.80 -3.84 60.98
C LYS A 7 48.28 -3.69 61.02
N MET A 8 47.72 -2.47 61.14
CA MET A 8 46.41 -2.15 60.55
C MET A 8 46.04 -0.65 60.70
N LYS A 9 45.31 -0.13 59.70
CA LYS A 9 44.60 1.16 59.62
C LYS A 9 45.31 2.35 58.95
N ILE A 10 45.74 2.21 57.70
CA ILE A 10 45.66 3.31 56.73
C ILE A 10 45.27 2.67 55.39
N GLY A 11 44.02 2.82 54.95
CA GLY A 11 43.53 2.17 53.72
C GLY A 11 42.02 1.99 53.59
N LYS A 12 41.23 2.35 54.61
CA LYS A 12 39.75 2.18 54.57
C LYS A 12 38.94 3.47 54.39
N VAL A 13 39.60 4.63 54.23
CA VAL A 13 38.91 5.93 54.13
C VAL A 13 38.84 6.46 52.69
N GLU A 14 39.85 6.20 51.84
CA GLU A 14 39.83 6.69 50.45
C GLU A 14 38.96 5.84 49.51
N GLU A 15 38.83 4.54 49.73
CA GLU A 15 38.03 3.67 48.86
C GLU A 15 36.51 3.87 49.04
N LYS A 16 36.07 4.29 50.23
CA LYS A 16 34.66 4.65 50.49
C LYS A 16 34.27 6.00 49.87
N SER A 17 35.21 6.94 49.78
CA SER A 17 34.97 8.26 49.18
C SER A 17 34.81 8.20 47.66
N MET A 18 35.59 7.36 46.97
CA MET A 18 35.47 7.15 45.53
C MET A 18 34.21 6.36 45.12
N LYS A 19 33.80 5.37 45.92
CA LYS A 19 32.57 4.60 45.65
C LYS A 19 31.30 5.43 45.88
N VAL A 20 31.31 6.35 46.84
CA VAL A 20 30.19 7.29 47.06
C VAL A 20 30.13 8.38 45.99
N ARG A 21 31.28 8.86 45.48
CA ARG A 21 31.30 9.82 44.36
C ARG A 21 30.91 9.19 43.02
N ARG A 22 31.24 7.92 42.76
CA ARG A 22 30.73 7.21 41.56
C ARG A 22 29.24 6.90 41.66
N LEU A 23 28.72 6.54 42.84
CA LEU A 23 27.28 6.30 43.03
C LEU A 23 26.45 7.59 42.94
N ILE A 24 26.97 8.74 43.38
CA ILE A 24 26.28 10.03 43.26
C ILE A 24 26.31 10.54 41.80
N PHE A 25 27.38 10.28 41.02
CA PHE A 25 27.39 10.63 39.59
C PHE A 25 26.51 9.69 38.74
N THR A 26 26.31 8.44 39.14
CA THR A 26 25.35 7.54 38.46
C THR A 26 23.90 7.85 38.84
N ILE A 27 23.62 8.29 40.07
CA ILE A 27 22.26 8.67 40.51
C ILE A 27 21.87 10.08 40.01
N VAL A 28 22.81 11.02 39.88
CA VAL A 28 22.55 12.34 39.29
C VAL A 28 22.60 12.30 37.75
N GLY A 29 23.28 11.32 37.16
CA GLY A 29 23.26 11.06 35.71
C GLY A 29 22.06 10.23 35.24
N MET A 30 21.47 9.36 36.08
CA MET A 30 20.23 8.63 35.77
C MET A 30 18.96 9.39 36.14
N ALA A 31 19.03 10.42 36.98
CA ALA A 31 17.89 11.30 37.28
C ALA A 31 17.70 12.44 36.25
N LEU A 32 18.55 12.53 35.23
CA LEU A 32 18.46 13.50 34.12
C LEU A 32 18.23 12.84 32.75
N LEU A 33 17.86 11.56 32.76
CA LEU A 33 17.30 10.81 31.64
C LEU A 33 15.93 10.21 31.99
N VAL A 34 15.22 10.85 32.93
CA VAL A 34 13.77 10.82 32.93
C VAL A 34 13.37 11.80 31.84
N SER A 35 12.98 11.22 30.71
CA SER A 35 12.24 11.84 29.62
C SER A 35 11.61 13.18 30.01
N LEU A 36 12.07 14.25 29.38
CA LEU A 36 11.27 15.45 29.18
C LEU A 36 10.07 15.06 28.29
N ILE A 37 9.11 14.31 28.84
CA ILE A 37 7.75 14.32 28.34
C ILE A 37 7.17 15.60 28.91
N THR A 38 7.41 16.70 28.21
CA THR A 38 6.61 17.90 28.44
C THR A 38 5.18 17.55 28.06
N PRO A 39 4.18 17.74 28.94
CA PRO A 39 2.80 17.52 28.56
C PRO A 39 2.48 18.50 27.44
N ALA A 40 2.12 17.96 26.27
CA ALA A 40 1.62 18.79 25.19
C ALA A 40 0.35 19.49 25.68
N THR A 41 0.30 20.81 25.52
CA THR A 41 -0.87 21.61 25.91
C THR A 41 -1.98 21.43 24.87
N VAL A 42 -3.14 20.97 25.32
CA VAL A 42 -4.37 20.87 24.52
C VAL A 42 -4.91 22.27 24.28
N LEU A 43 -5.14 22.64 23.03
CA LEU A 43 -5.63 23.95 22.63
C LEU A 43 -7.00 23.83 21.96
N ALA A 44 -8.06 23.87 22.77
CA ALA A 44 -9.47 23.88 22.35
C ALA A 44 -9.96 22.66 21.55
N ASP A 45 -11.22 22.28 21.79
CA ASP A 45 -11.94 21.24 21.05
C ASP A 45 -12.84 21.95 20.02
N ASP A 46 -12.77 21.56 18.75
CA ASP A 46 -13.75 21.96 17.72
C ASP A 46 -15.07 21.17 17.98
N PRO A 47 -16.25 21.52 17.42
CA PRO A 47 -17.48 20.84 17.80
C PRO A 47 -17.42 19.38 17.32
N ASP A 48 -17.20 18.48 18.27
CA ASP A 48 -17.28 17.03 18.10
C ASP A 48 -18.56 16.63 17.33
N SER A 49 -18.38 15.80 16.29
CA SER A 49 -19.46 15.05 15.68
C SER A 49 -19.54 13.66 16.32
N GLU A 50 -20.66 12.95 16.20
CA GLU A 50 -20.83 11.61 16.80
C GLU A 50 -19.76 10.60 16.34
N TYR A 51 -19.19 10.83 15.16
CA TYR A 51 -18.25 9.92 14.50
C TYR A 51 -16.86 10.53 14.27
N TYR A 52 -16.64 11.76 14.75
CA TYR A 52 -15.45 12.54 14.46
C TYR A 52 -15.07 13.43 15.65
N HIS A 53 -13.87 13.20 16.18
CA HIS A 53 -13.31 13.99 17.27
C HIS A 53 -12.00 14.62 16.85
N VAL A 54 -11.82 15.90 17.15
CA VAL A 54 -10.59 16.64 16.86
C VAL A 54 -10.05 17.26 18.12
N ARG A 55 -8.77 17.01 18.37
CA ARG A 55 -8.04 17.62 19.47
C ARG A 55 -6.78 18.28 18.95
N THR A 56 -6.65 19.58 19.16
CA THR A 56 -5.46 20.32 18.76
C THR A 56 -4.36 20.24 19.82
N VAL A 57 -3.16 19.87 19.37
CA VAL A 57 -1.97 19.70 20.19
C VAL A 57 -0.88 20.64 19.70
N ALA A 58 -0.41 21.52 20.59
CA ALA A 58 0.71 22.40 20.31
C ALA A 58 2.05 21.67 20.44
N LEU A 59 2.91 21.80 19.43
CA LEU A 59 4.27 21.28 19.41
C LEU A 59 5.27 22.30 19.97
N VAL A 60 6.43 21.80 20.38
CA VAL A 60 7.48 22.60 21.07
C VAL A 60 8.13 23.63 20.14
N ASP A 61 8.13 23.38 18.84
CA ASP A 61 8.64 24.28 17.81
C ASP A 61 7.65 25.39 17.41
N GLY A 62 6.44 25.37 17.98
CA GLY A 62 5.37 26.33 17.70
C GLY A 62 4.42 25.92 16.58
N ALA A 63 4.60 24.75 15.95
CA ALA A 63 3.60 24.15 15.08
C ALA A 63 2.42 23.60 15.90
N SER A 64 1.25 23.45 15.28
CA SER A 64 0.09 22.78 15.87
C SER A 64 -0.31 21.62 14.97
N ILE A 65 -0.63 20.50 15.60
CA ILE A 65 -1.19 19.32 14.93
C ILE A 65 -2.58 19.00 15.49
N GLU A 66 -3.39 18.35 14.70
CA GLU A 66 -4.69 17.82 15.09
C GLU A 66 -4.59 16.32 15.28
N GLU A 67 -5.05 15.83 16.42
CA GLU A 67 -5.40 14.43 16.64
C GLU A 67 -6.85 14.24 16.19
N VAL A 68 -7.03 13.49 15.12
CA VAL A 68 -8.33 13.23 14.48
C VAL A 68 -8.71 11.78 14.74
N ILE A 69 -9.78 11.56 15.49
CA ILE A 69 -10.36 10.24 15.73
C ILE A 69 -11.53 10.06 14.78
N ILE A 70 -11.45 9.04 13.92
CA ILE A 70 -12.53 8.64 13.01
C ILE A 70 -13.12 7.34 13.53
N ASN A 71 -14.38 7.36 13.95
CA ASN A 71 -15.11 6.21 14.46
C ASN A 71 -16.38 5.93 13.64
N GLY A 72 -16.24 5.93 12.30
CA GLY A 72 -17.37 5.81 11.39
C GLY A 72 -18.21 4.54 11.59
N PRO A 73 -19.56 4.66 11.52
CA PRO A 73 -20.46 3.58 11.90
C PRO A 73 -20.42 2.39 10.94
N PRO A 74 -20.82 1.20 11.39
CA PRO A 74 -20.86 -0.01 10.56
C PRO A 74 -21.93 0.03 9.46
N THR A 75 -22.86 0.98 9.54
CA THR A 75 -23.94 1.18 8.56
C THR A 75 -24.09 2.66 8.26
N PRO A 76 -24.54 3.05 7.05
CA PRO A 76 -24.74 4.45 6.71
C PRO A 76 -25.71 5.10 7.70
N PRO A 77 -25.45 6.33 8.15
CA PRO A 77 -26.41 7.08 8.95
C PRO A 77 -27.77 7.19 8.24
N PHE A 78 -28.85 7.24 9.02
CA PHE A 78 -30.20 7.19 8.47
C PHE A 78 -30.54 8.47 7.68
N GLY A 79 -31.13 8.31 6.49
CA GLY A 79 -31.70 9.41 5.71
C GLY A 79 -30.82 9.93 4.57
N TYR A 80 -29.62 9.40 4.40
CA TYR A 80 -28.69 9.84 3.35
C TYR A 80 -28.83 9.05 2.05
N THR A 81 -28.85 9.77 0.94
CA THR A 81 -28.83 9.17 -0.40
C THR A 81 -27.38 9.06 -0.85
N ARG A 82 -26.94 7.83 -1.16
CA ARG A 82 -25.61 7.55 -1.71
C ARG A 82 -25.78 7.21 -3.19
N THR A 83 -25.14 7.99 -4.06
CA THR A 83 -25.24 7.79 -5.51
C THR A 83 -24.29 6.68 -5.93
N THR A 84 -24.86 5.54 -6.33
CA THR A 84 -24.11 4.44 -6.94
C THR A 84 -23.86 4.71 -8.42
N CYS A 85 -22.71 4.30 -8.93
CA CYS A 85 -22.39 4.35 -10.37
C CYS A 85 -21.67 3.07 -10.82
N GLU A 86 -21.81 2.74 -12.10
CA GLU A 86 -20.94 1.77 -12.76
C GLU A 86 -19.63 2.48 -13.16
N LEU A 87 -18.49 1.80 -12.97
CA LEU A 87 -17.20 2.36 -13.38
C LEU A 87 -17.14 2.48 -14.91
N PRO A 88 -16.81 3.66 -15.45
CA PRO A 88 -16.58 3.83 -16.88
C PRO A 88 -15.28 3.15 -17.33
N GLU A 89 -15.17 2.86 -18.64
CA GLU A 89 -13.87 2.47 -19.21
C GLU A 89 -12.88 3.64 -19.13
N PRO A 90 -11.63 3.41 -18.68
CA PRO A 90 -10.62 4.47 -18.59
C PRO A 90 -10.39 5.20 -19.91
N ASN A 91 -10.33 6.53 -19.87
CA ASN A 91 -10.06 7.34 -21.04
C ASN A 91 -9.34 8.64 -20.64
N SER A 92 -8.02 8.54 -20.48
CA SER A 92 -7.16 9.67 -20.08
C SER A 92 -7.22 10.86 -21.07
N LYS A 93 -7.59 10.62 -22.33
CA LYS A 93 -7.83 11.70 -23.32
C LYS A 93 -9.13 12.47 -23.07
N ALA A 94 -10.03 11.92 -22.25
CA ALA A 94 -11.29 12.53 -21.84
C ALA A 94 -11.25 13.07 -20.41
N SER A 95 -10.06 13.20 -19.79
CA SER A 95 -9.90 13.60 -18.39
C SER A 95 -10.64 12.68 -17.41
N LEU A 96 -10.64 11.37 -17.69
CA LEU A 96 -11.32 10.35 -16.91
C LEU A 96 -10.38 9.16 -16.73
N ASN A 97 -10.19 8.73 -15.48
CA ASN A 97 -9.42 7.54 -15.17
C ASN A 97 -10.01 6.81 -13.96
N VAL A 98 -10.00 5.48 -14.00
CA VAL A 98 -10.49 4.64 -12.91
C VAL A 98 -9.59 3.42 -12.75
N LEU A 99 -9.30 3.06 -11.51
CA LEU A 99 -8.54 1.88 -11.15
C LEU A 99 -9.46 0.68 -11.16
N SER A 100 -9.40 -0.11 -12.24
CA SER A 100 -10.07 -1.41 -12.25
C SER A 100 -9.39 -2.36 -11.25
N GLY A 101 -10.18 -3.11 -10.49
CA GLY A 101 -9.64 -4.15 -9.61
C GLY A 101 -9.36 -3.75 -8.16
N VAL A 102 -9.68 -2.52 -7.75
CA VAL A 102 -9.72 -2.17 -6.32
C VAL A 102 -10.87 -2.95 -5.68
N PRO A 103 -10.63 -3.76 -4.63
CA PRO A 103 -11.71 -4.43 -3.92
C PRO A 103 -12.70 -3.45 -3.26
N ALA A 104 -13.95 -3.88 -3.08
CA ALA A 104 -14.95 -3.16 -2.29
C ALA A 104 -15.39 -4.06 -1.12
N PHE A 105 -15.17 -3.61 0.11
CA PHE A 105 -15.46 -4.36 1.32
C PHE A 105 -16.55 -3.70 2.16
N ASN A 106 -17.44 -4.51 2.70
CA ASN A 106 -18.30 -4.07 3.78
C ASN A 106 -17.46 -3.88 5.04
N TRP A 107 -17.94 -2.99 5.89
CA TRP A 107 -17.31 -2.54 7.10
C TRP A 107 -16.93 -3.72 7.99
N SER A 108 -15.64 -3.81 8.31
CA SER A 108 -15.06 -4.92 9.07
C SER A 108 -14.17 -4.36 10.18
N PHE A 109 -14.79 -4.08 11.33
CA PHE A 109 -14.15 -3.67 12.58
C PHE A 109 -13.40 -2.33 12.48
N GLY A 110 -13.94 -1.37 11.73
CA GLY A 110 -13.42 -0.01 11.56
C GLY A 110 -13.39 0.41 10.09
N CYS A 111 -13.90 1.60 9.76
CA CYS A 111 -13.94 2.06 8.37
C CYS A 111 -12.53 2.33 7.83
N SER A 112 -11.64 2.93 8.62
CA SER A 112 -10.27 3.21 8.20
C SER A 112 -9.45 1.94 7.95
N ALA A 113 -9.52 0.94 8.84
CA ALA A 113 -8.87 -0.36 8.63
C ALA A 113 -9.44 -1.11 7.42
N THR A 114 -10.77 -1.02 7.20
CA THR A 114 -11.43 -1.63 6.05
C THR A 114 -10.99 -0.98 4.73
N SER A 115 -10.94 0.35 4.70
CA SER A 115 -10.44 1.12 3.55
C SER A 115 -8.96 0.85 3.27
N ALA A 116 -8.12 0.76 4.32
CA ALA A 116 -6.74 0.33 4.18
C ALA A 116 -6.63 -1.08 3.56
N ALA A 117 -7.49 -2.00 3.99
CA ALA A 117 -7.52 -3.36 3.44
C ALA A 117 -7.95 -3.37 1.96
N MET A 118 -8.85 -2.48 1.53
CA MET A 118 -9.19 -2.35 0.09
C MET A 118 -7.95 -1.91 -0.71
N ILE A 119 -7.19 -0.91 -0.24
CA ILE A 119 -5.97 -0.45 -0.91
C ILE A 119 -4.91 -1.54 -0.93
N ALA A 120 -4.64 -2.18 0.21
CA ALA A 120 -3.71 -3.31 0.30
C ALA A 120 -4.14 -4.49 -0.59
N GLY A 121 -5.45 -4.75 -0.68
CA GLY A 121 -6.03 -5.77 -1.55
C GLY A 121 -5.92 -5.43 -3.04
N TYR A 122 -5.91 -4.15 -3.41
CA TYR A 122 -5.57 -3.74 -4.78
C TYR A 122 -4.11 -4.09 -5.08
N TYR A 123 -3.18 -3.67 -4.22
CA TYR A 123 -1.76 -3.94 -4.39
C TYR A 123 -1.43 -5.45 -4.42
N ASP A 124 -2.09 -6.26 -3.58
CA ASP A 124 -1.99 -7.73 -3.61
C ASP A 124 -2.26 -8.30 -5.02
N ARG A 125 -3.20 -7.68 -5.73
CA ARG A 125 -3.70 -8.13 -7.02
C ARG A 125 -2.96 -7.50 -8.20
N THR A 126 -2.21 -6.42 -7.99
CA THR A 126 -1.55 -5.63 -9.05
C THR A 126 -0.03 -5.63 -9.01
N GLY A 127 0.56 -6.56 -8.24
CA GLY A 127 1.98 -6.89 -8.33
C GLY A 127 2.69 -6.97 -6.98
N TYR A 128 2.13 -6.33 -5.95
CA TYR A 128 2.67 -6.40 -4.59
C TYR A 128 2.04 -7.59 -3.85
N THR A 129 2.38 -8.81 -4.29
CA THR A 129 1.87 -10.07 -3.71
C THR A 129 2.09 -10.16 -2.19
N ASN A 130 1.39 -11.04 -1.48
CA ASN A 130 1.57 -11.26 -0.03
C ASN A 130 1.16 -10.06 0.85
N MET A 131 0.47 -9.06 0.29
CA MET A 131 -0.31 -8.11 1.09
C MET A 131 -1.40 -8.86 1.85
N TYR A 132 -2.06 -9.81 1.19
CA TYR A 132 -2.92 -10.81 1.81
C TYR A 132 -2.17 -12.16 1.89
N ALA A 133 -2.13 -12.75 3.08
CA ALA A 133 -1.39 -14.00 3.33
C ALA A 133 -2.31 -15.20 3.63
N GLY A 134 -3.62 -15.03 3.46
CA GLY A 134 -4.62 -16.05 3.78
C GLY A 134 -4.85 -17.05 2.64
N PRO A 135 -5.40 -18.24 2.92
CA PRO A 135 -5.60 -19.29 1.91
C PRO A 135 -6.81 -19.08 0.99
N THR A 136 -7.78 -18.24 1.35
CA THR A 136 -8.99 -18.03 0.53
C THR A 136 -8.62 -17.49 -0.86
N ASN A 137 -9.41 -17.89 -1.87
CA ASN A 137 -9.23 -17.46 -3.26
C ASN A 137 -7.80 -17.73 -3.81
N GLY A 138 -7.19 -18.85 -3.39
CA GLY A 138 -5.89 -19.28 -3.88
C GLY A 138 -4.72 -18.42 -3.41
N GLY A 139 -4.87 -17.69 -2.31
CA GLY A 139 -3.82 -16.79 -1.80
C GLY A 139 -3.88 -15.37 -2.37
N VAL A 140 -4.90 -15.04 -3.17
CA VAL A 140 -5.08 -13.70 -3.75
C VAL A 140 -6.29 -13.04 -3.12
N MET A 141 -6.16 -11.78 -2.71
CA MET A 141 -7.23 -11.05 -2.03
C MET A 141 -8.52 -11.03 -2.89
N PRO A 142 -9.66 -11.49 -2.35
CA PRO A 142 -10.96 -11.41 -3.02
C PRO A 142 -11.39 -9.97 -3.32
N MET A 143 -12.20 -9.78 -4.37
CA MET A 143 -12.76 -8.47 -4.75
C MET A 143 -13.80 -7.91 -3.75
N ASN A 144 -14.34 -8.77 -2.87
CA ASN A 144 -15.17 -8.37 -1.75
C ASN A 144 -14.98 -9.30 -0.56
N ASN A 145 -15.36 -8.87 0.64
CA ASN A 145 -15.24 -9.66 1.87
C ASN A 145 -16.46 -10.54 2.16
N GLY A 146 -17.41 -10.68 1.22
CA GLY A 146 -18.58 -11.55 1.37
C GLY A 146 -18.27 -13.04 1.24
N VAL A 147 -17.03 -13.39 0.89
CA VAL A 147 -16.54 -14.78 0.85
C VAL A 147 -16.32 -15.37 2.24
N TRP A 148 -16.13 -14.52 3.25
CA TRP A 148 -16.03 -14.93 4.65
C TRP A 148 -17.40 -14.79 5.32
N PRO A 149 -17.77 -15.71 6.23
CA PRO A 149 -19.06 -15.64 6.90
C PRO A 149 -19.14 -14.41 7.80
N ASP A 150 -20.34 -13.95 8.10
CA ASP A 150 -20.54 -12.95 9.15
C ASP A 150 -20.33 -13.55 10.55
N TRP A 151 -20.10 -12.68 11.52
CA TRP A 151 -19.94 -13.03 12.93
C TRP A 151 -20.77 -12.11 13.82
N ASN A 152 -21.35 -12.65 14.89
CA ASN A 152 -22.09 -11.84 15.85
C ASN A 152 -21.20 -11.44 17.01
N ASP A 153 -21.16 -10.15 17.32
CA ASP A 153 -20.40 -9.61 18.43
C ASP A 153 -21.05 -9.82 19.80
N SER A 154 -20.44 -9.29 20.87
CA SER A 154 -20.93 -9.46 22.24
C SER A 154 -22.27 -8.77 22.49
N ASN A 155 -22.65 -7.81 21.65
CA ASN A 155 -23.96 -7.16 21.64
C ASN A 155 -24.97 -7.88 20.72
N ASN A 156 -24.56 -9.01 20.13
CA ASN A 156 -25.35 -9.80 19.19
C ASN A 156 -25.65 -9.04 17.88
N ASP A 157 -24.82 -8.06 17.53
CA ASP A 157 -24.86 -7.39 16.23
C ASP A 157 -24.03 -8.18 15.22
N THR A 158 -24.54 -8.27 13.99
CA THR A 158 -23.84 -8.92 12.88
C THR A 158 -22.73 -8.01 12.34
N ARG A 159 -21.53 -8.57 12.22
CA ARG A 159 -20.33 -7.92 11.68
C ARG A 159 -19.80 -8.72 10.50
N HIS A 160 -19.44 -8.00 9.44
CA HIS A 160 -18.72 -8.57 8.32
C HIS A 160 -17.26 -8.80 8.73
N GLN A 161 -16.63 -9.81 8.13
CA GLN A 161 -15.27 -10.21 8.46
C GLN A 161 -14.37 -10.03 7.24
N CYS A 162 -13.18 -9.49 7.46
CA CYS A 162 -12.12 -9.41 6.46
C CYS A 162 -10.78 -9.65 7.16
N PRO A 163 -10.11 -10.80 6.95
CA PRO A 163 -8.86 -11.14 7.63
C PRO A 163 -7.71 -10.17 7.30
N LEU A 164 -7.79 -9.46 6.16
CA LEU A 164 -6.84 -8.40 5.82
C LEU A 164 -7.06 -7.11 6.63
N SER A 165 -8.32 -6.81 7.00
CA SER A 165 -8.68 -5.67 7.85
C SER A 165 -8.48 -5.97 9.34
N ALA A 166 -9.07 -7.09 9.80
CA ALA A 166 -9.07 -7.52 11.19
C ALA A 166 -9.04 -9.05 11.27
N THR A 167 -7.96 -9.60 11.83
CA THR A 167 -7.80 -11.05 12.02
C THR A 167 -8.70 -11.58 13.15
N ARG A 168 -9.16 -12.84 13.03
CA ARG A 168 -9.89 -13.54 14.10
C ARG A 168 -9.55 -15.02 14.12
N GLN A 169 -9.49 -15.63 15.30
CA GLN A 169 -9.30 -17.06 15.47
C GLN A 169 -10.39 -17.85 14.74
N GLY A 170 -9.97 -18.84 13.95
CA GLY A 170 -10.86 -19.68 13.16
C GLY A 170 -11.37 -19.03 11.88
N LEU A 171 -11.00 -17.79 11.58
CA LEU A 171 -11.25 -17.15 10.30
C LEU A 171 -10.05 -17.41 9.36
N ASP A 172 -10.35 -17.77 8.12
CA ASP A 172 -9.36 -17.83 7.03
C ASP A 172 -8.08 -18.63 7.36
N GLY A 173 -8.25 -19.80 7.98
CA GLY A 173 -7.15 -20.68 8.35
C GLY A 173 -6.34 -20.25 9.59
N ARG A 174 -6.63 -19.09 10.20
CA ARG A 174 -5.98 -18.65 11.43
C ARG A 174 -6.36 -19.55 12.61
N THR A 175 -5.37 -20.00 13.37
CA THR A 175 -5.57 -20.88 14.55
C THR A 175 -5.31 -20.18 15.89
N ALA A 176 -4.63 -19.04 15.89
CA ALA A 176 -4.38 -18.22 17.08
C ALA A 176 -5.38 -17.07 17.20
N TYR A 177 -5.46 -16.45 18.39
CA TYR A 177 -6.18 -15.19 18.57
C TYR A 177 -5.63 -14.10 17.65
N GLY A 178 -6.51 -13.27 17.13
CA GLY A 178 -6.18 -12.11 16.30
C GLY A 178 -6.82 -10.84 16.83
N HIS A 179 -6.79 -9.83 15.97
CA HIS A 179 -7.32 -8.48 16.21
C HIS A 179 -8.70 -8.47 16.87
N VAL A 180 -9.68 -9.12 16.25
CA VAL A 180 -11.08 -9.11 16.73
C VAL A 180 -11.20 -9.81 18.07
N ASP A 181 -10.46 -10.89 18.29
CA ASP A 181 -10.56 -11.60 19.56
C ASP A 181 -10.05 -10.71 20.70
N ASP A 182 -8.93 -10.03 20.47
CA ASP A 182 -8.21 -9.29 21.50
C ASP A 182 -8.81 -7.93 21.80
N TYR A 183 -9.24 -7.18 20.79
CA TYR A 183 -9.65 -5.78 20.95
C TYR A 183 -11.17 -5.59 20.93
N TRP A 184 -11.90 -6.37 20.13
CA TRP A 184 -13.32 -6.07 19.87
C TRP A 184 -14.28 -6.64 20.90
N ILE A 185 -15.22 -5.80 21.36
CA ILE A 185 -16.37 -6.16 22.19
C ILE A 185 -17.67 -5.88 21.42
N TYR A 186 -17.92 -4.61 21.06
CA TYR A 186 -18.97 -4.11 20.17
C TYR A 186 -18.74 -2.63 19.85
N TYR A 187 -19.35 -2.12 18.78
CA TYR A 187 -19.13 -0.76 18.29
C TYR A 187 -19.24 0.32 19.39
N GLN A 188 -18.27 1.26 19.39
CA GLN A 188 -18.05 2.34 20.35
C GLN A 188 -17.76 1.92 21.80
N GLN A 189 -17.31 0.68 22.05
CA GLN A 189 -16.81 0.32 23.37
C GLN A 189 -15.46 0.94 23.70
N PRO A 190 -15.34 1.66 24.83
CA PRO A 190 -14.10 2.28 25.25
C PRO A 190 -13.18 1.33 26.03
N GLY A 191 -13.35 0.01 25.87
CA GLY A 191 -12.60 -1.00 26.60
C GLY A 191 -12.96 -1.12 28.11
N PRO A 192 -12.10 -1.77 28.92
CA PRO A 192 -10.82 -2.37 28.52
C PRO A 192 -10.97 -3.50 27.51
N ASP A 193 -9.98 -3.65 26.63
CA ASP A 193 -9.97 -4.69 25.60
C ASP A 193 -10.02 -6.11 26.19
N PRO A 194 -10.70 -7.08 25.52
CA PRO A 194 -10.83 -8.46 25.95
C PRO A 194 -9.54 -9.14 26.40
N TRP A 195 -8.40 -8.87 25.75
CA TRP A 195 -7.12 -9.47 26.11
C TRP A 195 -6.58 -8.98 27.46
N ASN A 196 -6.88 -7.72 27.82
CA ASN A 196 -6.25 -7.04 28.94
C ASN A 196 -6.57 -7.74 30.28
N GLY A 197 -5.53 -8.24 30.95
CA GLY A 197 -5.64 -8.94 32.23
C GLY A 197 -6.25 -10.33 32.18
N THR A 198 -6.61 -10.85 31.00
CA THR A 198 -7.20 -12.18 30.83
C THR A 198 -6.26 -13.16 30.11
N ARG A 199 -5.52 -12.70 29.10
CA ARG A 199 -4.59 -13.52 28.31
C ARG A 199 -3.49 -12.67 27.68
N PRO A 200 -2.40 -13.27 27.16
CA PRO A 200 -1.44 -12.54 26.35
C PRO A 200 -2.13 -11.98 25.09
N GLU A 201 -1.82 -10.72 24.78
CA GLU A 201 -2.12 -10.11 23.48
C GLU A 201 -1.45 -10.91 22.36
N HIS A 202 -2.11 -11.02 21.21
CA HIS A 202 -1.54 -11.63 20.03
C HIS A 202 -0.33 -10.85 19.54
N THR A 203 0.51 -11.50 18.74
CA THR A 203 1.63 -10.81 18.10
C THR A 203 1.06 -9.86 17.06
N LEU A 204 1.19 -8.55 17.30
CA LEU A 204 0.77 -7.51 16.37
C LEU A 204 1.40 -7.73 14.99
N GLY A 205 0.60 -7.51 13.94
CA GLY A 205 1.11 -7.28 12.60
C GLY A 205 0.54 -8.17 11.51
N ASP A 206 -0.64 -8.77 11.72
CA ASP A 206 -1.22 -9.69 10.74
C ASP A 206 -2.25 -9.01 9.81
N CYS A 207 -2.84 -7.88 10.24
CA CYS A 207 -3.83 -7.13 9.45
C CYS A 207 -3.65 -5.61 9.57
N THR A 208 -4.30 -4.84 8.68
CA THR A 208 -4.21 -3.37 8.68
C THR A 208 -4.65 -2.77 10.02
N GLY A 209 -5.71 -3.29 10.66
CA GLY A 209 -6.18 -2.82 11.97
C GLY A 209 -5.14 -2.95 13.09
N ASP A 210 -4.23 -3.93 13.05
CA ASP A 210 -3.18 -4.08 14.07
C ASP A 210 -2.18 -2.93 14.00
N PHE A 211 -1.73 -2.61 12.78
CA PHE A 211 -0.74 -1.57 12.56
C PHE A 211 -1.33 -0.17 12.67
N MET A 212 -2.56 0.03 12.21
CA MET A 212 -3.30 1.28 12.34
C MET A 212 -3.85 1.53 13.74
N ARG A 213 -3.66 0.55 14.65
CA ARG A 213 -4.12 0.61 16.05
C ARG A 213 -5.63 0.79 16.19
N THR A 214 -6.39 0.39 15.17
CA THR A 214 -7.84 0.43 15.17
C THR A 214 -8.40 -0.42 16.31
N ASN A 215 -9.45 0.03 17.00
CA ASN A 215 -10.08 -0.64 18.15
C ASN A 215 -9.22 -0.73 19.43
N GLN A 216 -7.93 -0.38 19.40
CA GLN A 216 -7.04 -0.69 20.52
C GLN A 216 -7.16 0.31 21.67
N TRP A 217 -7.56 -0.20 22.83
CA TRP A 217 -7.56 0.51 24.10
C TRP A 217 -6.14 0.65 24.66
N VAL A 218 -5.28 1.43 24.00
CA VAL A 218 -3.88 1.60 24.43
C VAL A 218 -3.77 2.44 25.71
N THR A 219 -4.62 3.46 25.82
CA THR A 219 -4.86 4.22 27.06
C THR A 219 -6.36 4.39 27.24
N SER A 220 -6.82 4.66 28.46
CA SER A 220 -8.25 4.61 28.81
C SER A 220 -9.19 5.56 28.05
N GLU A 221 -8.64 6.43 27.20
CA GLU A 221 -9.33 7.52 26.51
C GLU A 221 -8.88 7.65 25.04
N TRP A 222 -8.29 6.59 24.43
CA TRP A 222 -7.75 6.68 23.08
C TRP A 222 -8.70 6.12 22.01
N ASN A 223 -8.45 4.92 21.47
CA ASN A 223 -9.40 4.31 20.54
C ASN A 223 -10.51 3.53 21.27
N VAL A 224 -11.72 3.67 20.74
CA VAL A 224 -12.88 2.82 21.04
C VAL A 224 -13.06 1.80 19.91
N ASP A 225 -13.87 0.78 20.12
CA ASP A 225 -14.25 -0.15 19.07
C ASP A 225 -14.85 0.57 17.86
N GLY A 226 -14.17 0.50 16.74
CA GLY A 226 -14.49 1.09 15.44
C GLY A 226 -13.62 2.30 15.09
N SER A 227 -12.81 2.82 16.02
CA SER A 227 -12.08 4.06 15.83
C SER A 227 -10.62 3.86 15.41
N THR A 228 -10.11 4.83 14.63
CA THR A 228 -8.70 4.97 14.26
C THR A 228 -8.29 6.44 14.41
N VAL A 229 -7.04 6.68 14.78
CA VAL A 229 -6.48 8.02 14.97
C VAL A 229 -5.59 8.40 13.79
N PHE A 230 -5.71 9.64 13.34
CA PHE A 230 -4.84 10.27 12.35
C PHE A 230 -4.33 11.62 12.89
N TYR A 231 -3.11 11.99 12.53
CA TYR A 231 -2.54 13.28 12.85
C TYR A 231 -2.34 14.11 11.58
N ASN A 232 -2.74 15.38 11.62
CA ASN A 232 -2.53 16.35 10.53
C ASN A 232 -1.90 17.63 11.07
N ILE A 233 -1.15 18.37 10.25
CA ILE A 233 -0.72 19.72 10.63
C ILE A 233 -1.88 20.68 10.37
N VAL A 234 -2.26 21.46 11.38
CA VAL A 234 -3.41 22.39 11.36
C VAL A 234 -3.40 23.33 10.14
N ASN A 235 -2.22 23.78 9.71
CA ASN A 235 -2.09 24.71 8.58
C ASN A 235 -2.27 24.07 7.18
N GLY A 236 -2.57 22.76 7.10
CA GLY A 236 -2.71 22.03 5.83
C GLY A 236 -1.40 21.60 5.18
N SER A 237 -0.25 21.76 5.83
CA SER A 237 1.02 21.17 5.39
C SER A 237 1.00 19.64 5.54
N PRO A 238 1.72 18.88 4.69
CA PRO A 238 1.85 17.44 4.87
C PRO A 238 2.59 17.11 6.17
N LEU A 239 2.06 16.16 6.94
CA LEU A 239 2.72 15.58 8.11
C LEU A 239 3.37 14.25 7.71
N TYR A 240 4.70 14.25 7.60
CA TYR A 240 5.44 13.08 7.15
C TYR A 240 5.76 12.09 8.27
N ASP A 241 5.99 10.83 7.88
CA ASP A 241 6.39 9.73 8.75
C ASP A 241 7.61 10.03 9.64
N TYR A 242 8.64 10.70 9.11
CA TYR A 242 9.84 11.03 9.89
C TYR A 242 9.54 12.03 11.02
N GLN A 243 8.55 12.90 10.85
CA GLN A 243 8.10 13.82 11.91
C GLN A 243 7.35 13.05 12.99
N LEU A 244 6.43 12.16 12.62
CA LEU A 244 5.74 11.28 13.56
C LEU A 244 6.73 10.41 14.35
N ALA A 245 7.74 9.87 13.67
CA ALA A 245 8.79 9.07 14.30
C ALA A 245 9.64 9.88 15.30
N GLU A 246 9.98 11.13 14.97
CA GLU A 246 10.70 12.03 15.89
C GLU A 246 9.87 12.39 17.12
N MET A 247 8.56 12.57 16.94
CA MET A 247 7.62 12.85 18.03
C MET A 247 7.34 11.63 18.92
N GLY A 248 7.49 10.42 18.40
CA GLY A 248 7.39 9.17 19.15
C GLY A 248 5.96 8.76 19.49
N VAL A 249 5.77 7.95 20.54
CA VAL A 249 4.44 7.54 21.02
C VAL A 249 3.78 8.70 21.77
N PRO A 250 2.48 9.00 21.54
CA PRO A 250 1.51 8.23 20.75
C PRO A 250 1.44 8.56 19.25
N PHE A 251 2.18 9.55 18.76
CA PHE A 251 2.09 10.00 17.35
C PHE A 251 2.42 8.91 16.31
N THR A 252 3.30 7.97 16.65
CA THR A 252 3.57 6.78 15.82
C THR A 252 2.43 5.74 15.78
N TYR A 253 1.33 5.98 16.51
CA TYR A 253 0.12 5.18 16.44
C TYR A 253 -0.90 5.71 15.43
N ASP A 254 -0.49 6.68 14.61
CA ASP A 254 -1.22 7.19 13.46
C ASP A 254 -1.63 6.09 12.47
N GLY A 255 -2.86 6.17 11.94
CA GLY A 255 -3.37 5.21 10.97
C GLY A 255 -2.58 5.16 9.66
N GLY A 256 -2.13 6.30 9.15
CA GLY A 256 -1.27 6.35 7.95
C GLY A 256 0.13 5.79 8.22
N TYR A 257 0.73 6.10 9.38
CA TYR A 257 2.00 5.52 9.80
C TYR A 257 1.89 4.00 9.99
N GLY A 258 0.77 3.55 10.56
CA GLY A 258 0.42 2.14 10.68
C GLY A 258 0.36 1.46 9.32
N LEU A 259 -0.32 2.07 8.33
CA LEU A 259 -0.39 1.50 6.98
C LEU A 259 0.99 1.40 6.31
N LYS A 260 1.90 2.36 6.54
CA LYS A 260 3.31 2.23 6.15
C LYS A 260 3.96 0.99 6.78
N LEU A 261 3.85 0.83 8.11
CA LEU A 261 4.44 -0.32 8.81
C LEU A 261 3.84 -1.65 8.33
N PHE A 262 2.55 -1.67 7.99
CA PHE A 262 1.90 -2.84 7.40
C PHE A 262 2.59 -3.22 6.09
N TYR A 263 2.81 -2.29 5.17
CA TYR A 263 3.49 -2.60 3.91
C TYR A 263 4.95 -3.04 4.10
N GLU A 264 5.68 -2.38 5.01
CA GLU A 264 7.06 -2.77 5.35
C GLU A 264 7.11 -4.19 5.95
N SER A 265 6.11 -4.57 6.74
CA SER A 265 6.00 -5.94 7.27
C SER A 265 5.81 -7.01 6.19
N ARG A 266 5.33 -6.62 5.00
CA ARG A 266 5.20 -7.49 3.82
C ARG A 266 6.45 -7.55 2.95
N GLY A 267 7.51 -6.84 3.35
CA GLY A 267 8.79 -6.79 2.65
C GLY A 267 8.88 -5.67 1.61
N TYR A 268 7.92 -4.76 1.57
CA TYR A 268 7.91 -3.65 0.62
C TYR A 268 8.52 -2.37 1.19
N THR A 269 9.21 -1.63 0.32
CA THR A 269 9.70 -0.29 0.65
C THR A 269 8.58 0.73 0.46
N VAL A 270 8.42 1.62 1.44
CA VAL A 270 7.56 2.80 1.33
C VAL A 270 8.43 4.01 1.01
N ASP A 271 8.23 4.60 -0.17
CA ASP A 271 9.00 5.77 -0.63
C ASP A 271 8.57 7.05 0.08
N THR A 272 7.27 7.17 0.37
CA THR A 272 6.70 8.36 1.00
C THR A 272 5.45 8.00 1.78
N MET A 273 5.32 8.56 2.99
CA MET A 273 4.08 8.55 3.76
C MET A 273 3.84 9.92 4.38
N TYR A 274 2.61 10.42 4.22
CA TYR A 274 2.14 11.61 4.94
C TYR A 274 0.61 11.63 5.04
N ASN A 275 0.12 12.31 6.07
CA ASN A 275 -1.27 12.76 6.14
C ASN A 275 -1.33 14.25 5.79
N GLN A 276 -2.42 14.68 5.17
CA GLN A 276 -2.60 16.09 4.84
C GLN A 276 -4.08 16.44 4.74
N HIS A 277 -4.48 17.57 5.33
CA HIS A 277 -5.76 18.19 4.98
C HIS A 277 -5.82 18.47 3.49
N ILE A 278 -7.01 18.31 2.89
CA ILE A 278 -7.18 18.77 1.52
C ILE A 278 -7.20 20.30 1.46
N GLN A 279 -6.95 20.84 0.27
CA GLN A 279 -6.92 22.29 0.08
C GLN A 279 -8.23 22.95 0.57
N GLY A 280 -8.09 23.92 1.47
CA GLY A 280 -9.21 24.65 2.06
C GLY A 280 -9.73 24.11 3.39
N GLN A 281 -9.22 22.98 3.88
CA GLN A 281 -9.63 22.37 5.16
C GLN A 281 -8.66 22.62 6.32
N GLY A 282 -7.46 23.15 6.05
CA GLY A 282 -6.56 23.65 7.10
C GLY A 282 -6.75 25.15 7.38
N ASP A 283 -6.09 25.64 8.43
CA ASP A 283 -6.10 27.06 8.84
C ASP A 283 -5.60 28.01 7.73
N ASP A 284 -4.70 27.54 6.87
CA ASP A 284 -4.33 28.22 5.63
C ASP A 284 -5.13 27.65 4.45
N PRO A 285 -6.14 28.38 3.95
CA PRO A 285 -7.02 27.87 2.90
C PRO A 285 -6.31 27.70 1.54
N ALA A 286 -5.11 28.26 1.36
CA ALA A 286 -4.31 28.06 0.16
C ALA A 286 -3.49 26.76 0.20
N SER A 287 -3.24 26.22 1.40
CA SER A 287 -2.48 24.99 1.64
C SER A 287 -3.38 23.76 1.66
N GLY A 288 -2.80 22.58 1.43
CA GLY A 288 -3.49 21.29 1.46
C GLY A 288 -3.32 20.45 0.20
N PHE A 289 -3.75 19.19 0.26
CA PHE A 289 -3.72 18.24 -0.85
C PHE A 289 -4.79 18.59 -1.90
N THR A 290 -4.39 18.65 -3.16
CA THR A 290 -5.21 19.17 -4.26
C THR A 290 -5.82 18.05 -5.11
N TYR A 291 -6.87 18.38 -5.87
CA TYR A 291 -7.47 17.43 -6.81
C TYR A 291 -6.49 17.01 -7.92
N ASP A 292 -5.57 17.89 -8.34
CA ASP A 292 -4.55 17.52 -9.31
C ASP A 292 -3.54 16.49 -8.74
N GLN A 293 -3.22 16.59 -7.45
CA GLN A 293 -2.42 15.56 -6.77
C GLN A 293 -3.20 14.24 -6.64
N TYR A 294 -4.50 14.29 -6.35
CA TYR A 294 -5.36 13.09 -6.37
C TYR A 294 -5.34 12.40 -7.74
N LYS A 295 -5.53 13.15 -8.83
CA LYS A 295 -5.44 12.61 -10.18
C LYS A 295 -4.07 11.97 -10.45
N ALA A 296 -2.98 12.60 -9.99
CA ALA A 296 -1.64 12.07 -10.14
C ALA A 296 -1.41 10.75 -9.37
N GLU A 297 -2.08 10.52 -8.24
CA GLU A 297 -2.07 9.22 -7.56
C GLU A 297 -2.81 8.16 -8.37
N ILE A 298 -4.03 8.46 -8.82
CA ILE A 298 -4.84 7.55 -9.65
C ILE A 298 -4.12 7.23 -10.98
N ASP A 299 -3.56 8.22 -11.66
CA ASP A 299 -2.83 8.03 -12.92
C ASP A 299 -1.55 7.21 -12.77
N ALA A 300 -1.08 7.03 -11.54
CA ALA A 300 0.07 6.21 -11.22
C ALA A 300 -0.32 4.92 -10.48
N ASP A 301 -1.55 4.45 -10.68
CA ASP A 301 -2.09 3.19 -10.14
C ASP A 301 -2.07 3.13 -8.61
N ARG A 302 -2.37 4.25 -7.94
CA ARG A 302 -2.43 4.33 -6.47
C ARG A 302 -3.80 4.79 -5.99
N PRO A 303 -4.63 3.90 -5.42
CA PRO A 303 -5.86 4.29 -4.74
C PRO A 303 -5.54 5.19 -3.53
N VAL A 304 -6.42 6.14 -3.23
CA VAL A 304 -6.18 7.14 -2.17
C VAL A 304 -7.10 6.91 -0.98
N MET A 305 -6.54 6.88 0.23
CA MET A 305 -7.35 6.87 1.45
C MET A 305 -7.90 8.27 1.71
N ILE A 306 -9.21 8.41 1.65
CA ILE A 306 -9.94 9.67 1.85
C ILE A 306 -10.57 9.65 3.24
N ASN A 307 -10.25 10.65 4.04
CA ASN A 307 -10.80 10.86 5.37
C ASN A 307 -11.87 11.96 5.31
N LEU A 308 -13.10 11.57 5.61
CA LEU A 308 -14.23 12.45 5.84
C LEU A 308 -14.34 12.75 7.35
N GLU A 309 -15.10 13.79 7.71
CA GLU A 309 -15.45 14.12 9.10
C GLU A 309 -16.40 13.09 9.72
N GLY A 310 -15.91 11.86 9.87
CA GLY A 310 -16.60 10.76 10.52
C GLY A 310 -16.57 9.44 9.77
N HIS A 311 -15.86 9.34 8.64
CA HIS A 311 -15.74 8.11 7.87
C HIS A 311 -14.50 8.09 6.99
N THR A 312 -13.99 6.90 6.67
CA THR A 312 -12.89 6.75 5.71
C THR A 312 -13.36 5.92 4.52
N VAL A 313 -13.13 6.43 3.31
CA VAL A 313 -13.45 5.79 2.04
C VAL A 313 -12.20 5.69 1.16
N VAL A 314 -12.27 4.96 0.05
CA VAL A 314 -11.15 4.85 -0.90
C VAL A 314 -11.50 5.55 -2.20
N GLY A 315 -10.69 6.52 -2.61
CA GLY A 315 -10.72 7.10 -3.95
C GLY A 315 -10.13 6.13 -4.97
N VAL A 316 -10.91 5.77 -5.97
CA VAL A 316 -10.57 4.75 -6.99
C VAL A 316 -10.55 5.31 -8.41
N GLY A 317 -10.83 6.59 -8.58
CA GLY A 317 -10.86 7.21 -9.89
C GLY A 317 -11.43 8.61 -9.90
N TYR A 318 -11.43 9.23 -11.07
CA TYR A 318 -11.98 10.55 -11.30
C TYR A 318 -12.62 10.70 -12.67
N ASP A 319 -13.54 11.66 -12.76
CA ASP A 319 -14.05 12.22 -14.01
C ASP A 319 -13.98 13.75 -13.90
N ASP A 320 -13.03 14.35 -14.62
CA ASP A 320 -12.76 15.78 -14.68
C ASP A 320 -13.26 16.41 -16.00
N SER A 321 -14.22 15.76 -16.67
CA SER A 321 -14.78 16.25 -17.94
C SER A 321 -15.68 17.48 -17.77
N SER A 322 -16.32 17.62 -16.60
CA SER A 322 -17.27 18.71 -16.32
C SER A 322 -17.38 19.13 -14.84
N SER A 323 -16.72 18.39 -13.94
CA SER A 323 -16.71 18.63 -12.49
C SER A 323 -15.50 17.93 -11.88
N ASN A 324 -15.13 18.24 -10.64
CA ASN A 324 -14.08 17.48 -9.93
C ASN A 324 -14.66 16.19 -9.33
N LEU A 325 -15.29 15.33 -10.13
CA LEU A 325 -15.97 14.13 -9.64
C LEU A 325 -14.95 13.05 -9.27
N THR A 326 -15.14 12.48 -8.08
CA THR A 326 -14.31 11.42 -7.50
C THR A 326 -15.15 10.15 -7.40
N TYR A 327 -14.64 9.05 -7.96
CA TYR A 327 -15.21 7.71 -7.75
C TYR A 327 -14.64 7.13 -6.46
N ILE A 328 -15.50 6.58 -5.61
CA ILE A 328 -15.10 6.04 -4.30
C ILE A 328 -15.66 4.63 -4.07
N HIS A 329 -14.90 3.82 -3.34
CA HIS A 329 -15.43 2.65 -2.63
C HIS A 329 -15.71 3.03 -1.19
N ASP A 330 -16.96 2.89 -0.81
CA ASP A 330 -17.45 3.09 0.56
C ASP A 330 -17.39 1.76 1.31
N THR A 331 -17.17 1.82 2.61
CA THR A 331 -17.16 0.62 3.47
C THR A 331 -18.55 0.12 3.83
N TRP A 332 -19.65 0.74 3.36
CA TRP A 332 -21.00 0.29 3.71
C TRP A 332 -21.66 -0.68 2.70
N ASP A 333 -21.11 -0.84 1.50
CA ASP A 333 -21.56 -1.83 0.52
C ASP A 333 -20.44 -2.17 -0.51
N TYR A 334 -20.75 -3.03 -1.48
CA TYR A 334 -19.81 -3.45 -2.53
C TYR A 334 -19.87 -2.60 -3.81
N ASN A 335 -20.65 -1.51 -3.82
CA ASN A 335 -20.81 -0.69 -5.02
C ASN A 335 -19.79 0.45 -5.06
N THR A 336 -19.55 0.95 -6.26
CA THR A 336 -18.85 2.23 -6.43
C THR A 336 -19.84 3.38 -6.27
N HIS A 337 -19.41 4.42 -5.56
CA HIS A 337 -20.16 5.65 -5.35
C HIS A 337 -19.39 6.85 -5.90
N THR A 338 -20.02 8.03 -5.88
CA THR A 338 -19.38 9.28 -6.28
C THR A 338 -19.51 10.37 -5.22
N MET A 339 -18.53 11.27 -5.20
CA MET A 339 -18.56 12.54 -4.49
C MET A 339 -17.84 13.61 -5.33
N ILE A 340 -18.06 14.88 -5.02
CA ILE A 340 -17.25 15.97 -5.60
C ILE A 340 -16.03 16.18 -4.70
N TRP A 341 -14.85 16.31 -5.29
CA TRP A 341 -13.62 16.60 -4.55
C TRP A 341 -13.78 17.88 -3.71
N GLY A 342 -13.41 17.80 -2.44
CA GLY A 342 -13.60 18.87 -1.45
C GLY A 342 -15.05 19.10 -0.99
N GLY A 343 -16.02 18.38 -1.54
CA GLY A 343 -17.41 18.40 -1.09
C GLY A 343 -17.68 17.42 0.06
N GLU A 344 -18.97 17.18 0.28
CA GLU A 344 -19.48 16.25 1.29
C GLU A 344 -19.88 14.90 0.66
N TYR A 345 -19.81 13.84 1.45
CA TYR A 345 -20.39 12.54 1.14
C TYR A 345 -21.19 12.06 2.36
N ALA A 346 -22.49 11.79 2.17
CA ALA A 346 -23.42 11.45 3.26
C ALA A 346 -23.34 12.45 4.45
N ASP A 347 -23.35 13.75 4.14
CA ASP A 347 -23.21 14.88 5.07
C ASP A 347 -21.90 14.89 5.89
N MET A 348 -20.90 14.11 5.47
CA MET A 348 -19.55 14.14 6.05
C MET A 348 -18.62 14.90 5.11
N GLN A 349 -18.05 15.99 5.59
CA GLN A 349 -17.13 16.84 4.84
C GLN A 349 -15.83 16.08 4.52
N HIS A 350 -15.34 16.19 3.29
CA HIS A 350 -14.00 15.72 2.95
C HIS A 350 -12.96 16.61 3.63
N SER A 351 -12.19 16.03 4.56
CA SER A 351 -11.27 16.77 5.42
C SER A 351 -9.80 16.55 5.05
N SER A 352 -9.36 15.30 4.89
CA SER A 352 -7.95 14.97 4.68
C SER A 352 -7.75 13.70 3.86
N VAL A 353 -6.50 13.44 3.49
CA VAL A 353 -6.07 12.18 2.88
C VAL A 353 -4.88 11.60 3.64
N SER A 354 -4.73 10.27 3.57
CA SER A 354 -3.53 9.57 4.00
C SER A 354 -2.86 8.94 2.77
N ILE A 355 -1.63 9.39 2.49
CA ILE A 355 -0.84 8.95 1.34
C ILE A 355 0.25 8.01 1.83
N VAL A 356 0.32 6.82 1.24
CA VAL A 356 1.38 5.83 1.47
C VAL A 356 1.80 5.26 0.12
N GLN A 357 2.92 5.74 -0.40
CA GLN A 357 3.44 5.39 -1.72
C GLN A 357 4.47 4.27 -1.57
N LEU A 358 4.19 3.12 -2.20
CA LEU A 358 5.15 2.04 -2.32
C LEU A 358 6.18 2.37 -3.40
N GLN A 359 7.39 1.88 -3.21
CA GLN A 359 8.39 1.84 -4.27
C GLN A 359 7.82 1.07 -5.46
N LEU A 360 7.89 1.68 -6.66
CA LEU A 360 7.41 1.05 -7.89
C LEU A 360 8.12 -0.29 -8.11
N LEU A 361 7.34 -1.29 -8.52
CA LEU A 361 7.88 -2.58 -8.91
C LEU A 361 8.57 -2.48 -10.28
N PRO A 362 9.68 -3.22 -10.49
CA PRO A 362 10.27 -3.40 -11.81
C PRO A 362 9.25 -3.99 -12.81
N VAL A 363 8.92 -3.22 -13.84
CA VAL A 363 8.11 -3.67 -14.98
C VAL A 363 8.97 -3.67 -16.23
N ILE A 364 8.95 -4.78 -16.96
CA ILE A 364 9.56 -4.90 -18.29
C ILE A 364 8.45 -5.12 -19.30
N THR A 365 8.61 -4.54 -20.49
CA THR A 365 7.66 -4.72 -21.58
C THR A 365 8.40 -4.95 -22.88
N SER A 366 8.08 -6.03 -23.59
CA SER A 366 8.48 -6.21 -24.98
C SER A 366 7.72 -5.26 -25.90
N CYS A 367 8.43 -4.68 -26.86
CA CYS A 367 7.88 -3.65 -27.72
C CYS A 367 8.54 -3.62 -29.11
N ASP A 368 7.99 -2.78 -29.99
CA ASP A 368 8.64 -2.37 -31.23
C ASP A 368 9.66 -1.23 -31.00
N GLU A 369 10.31 -0.77 -32.08
CA GLU A 369 11.28 0.33 -32.04
C GLU A 369 10.67 1.65 -31.54
N SER A 370 9.36 1.84 -31.73
CA SER A 370 8.64 3.03 -31.27
C SER A 370 8.16 2.92 -29.82
N GLY A 371 8.38 1.77 -29.17
CA GLY A 371 7.94 1.52 -27.79
C GLY A 371 6.50 1.07 -27.66
N ASN A 372 5.82 0.70 -28.75
CA ASN A 372 4.49 0.11 -28.69
C ASN A 372 4.62 -1.34 -28.23
N GLU A 373 3.87 -1.72 -27.20
CA GLU A 373 3.88 -3.07 -26.66
C GLU A 373 3.48 -4.10 -27.73
N THR A 374 4.26 -5.18 -27.82
CA THR A 374 3.94 -6.35 -28.63
C THR A 374 4.71 -7.55 -28.10
N ASN A 375 4.01 -8.68 -27.98
CA ASN A 375 4.54 -9.90 -27.37
C ASN A 375 4.70 -11.02 -28.42
N GLN A 376 4.51 -10.70 -29.70
CA GLN A 376 4.64 -11.64 -30.80
C GLN A 376 5.47 -11.02 -31.92
N PHE A 377 6.45 -11.78 -32.42
CA PHE A 377 7.35 -11.29 -33.45
C PHE A 377 7.53 -12.32 -34.56
N ALA A 378 7.52 -11.85 -35.81
CA ALA A 378 7.73 -12.65 -37.01
C ALA A 378 9.19 -12.59 -37.51
N PRO A 379 9.62 -13.51 -38.39
CA PRO A 379 10.93 -13.42 -39.05
C PRO A 379 11.17 -12.05 -39.69
N GLY A 380 12.36 -11.49 -39.53
CA GLY A 380 12.73 -10.16 -40.05
C GLY A 380 12.33 -8.99 -39.14
N GLN A 381 11.51 -9.21 -38.11
CA GLN A 381 11.22 -8.20 -37.09
C GLN A 381 12.33 -8.13 -36.04
N SER A 382 12.26 -7.10 -35.20
CA SER A 382 13.19 -6.90 -34.09
C SER A 382 12.42 -6.78 -32.78
N VAL A 383 12.95 -7.43 -31.75
CA VAL A 383 12.45 -7.36 -30.37
C VAL A 383 13.17 -6.22 -29.67
N TYR A 384 12.41 -5.22 -29.25
CA TYR A 384 12.85 -4.19 -28.34
C TYR A 384 12.24 -4.46 -26.96
N VAL A 385 12.88 -3.90 -25.94
CA VAL A 385 12.36 -3.92 -24.57
C VAL A 385 12.49 -2.55 -23.95
N ARG A 386 11.52 -2.20 -23.13
CA ARG A 386 11.55 -1.03 -22.24
C ARG A 386 11.29 -1.49 -20.81
N GLY A 387 11.66 -0.66 -19.86
CA GLY A 387 11.38 -0.93 -18.45
C GLY A 387 11.11 0.34 -17.66
N SER A 388 10.41 0.18 -16.54
CA SER A 388 10.06 1.23 -15.57
C SER A 388 10.04 0.63 -14.17
N GLY A 389 10.13 1.46 -13.13
CA GLY A 389 10.15 0.98 -11.74
C GLY A 389 11.41 0.18 -11.38
N LEU A 390 12.45 0.24 -12.22
CA LEU A 390 13.76 -0.34 -11.92
C LEU A 390 14.53 0.62 -10.99
N GLU A 391 15.61 0.14 -10.37
CA GLU A 391 16.47 1.02 -9.56
C GLU A 391 17.11 2.11 -10.46
N ALA A 392 17.11 3.36 -9.99
CA ALA A 392 17.66 4.49 -10.74
C ALA A 392 19.18 4.38 -10.95
N ASN A 393 19.67 4.81 -12.11
CA ASN A 393 21.10 4.79 -12.47
C ASN A 393 21.80 3.43 -12.27
N THR A 394 21.05 2.34 -12.42
CA THR A 394 21.48 1.00 -12.06
C THR A 394 21.80 0.17 -13.30
N ASN A 395 22.82 -0.66 -13.21
CA ASN A 395 23.25 -1.52 -14.31
C ASN A 395 22.45 -2.82 -14.28
N TYR A 396 21.84 -3.14 -15.42
CA TYR A 396 21.10 -4.38 -15.63
C TYR A 396 21.69 -5.19 -16.79
N LYS A 397 21.49 -6.51 -16.75
CA LYS A 397 21.62 -7.37 -17.93
C LYS A 397 20.26 -7.88 -18.34
N ILE A 398 19.97 -7.78 -19.62
CA ILE A 398 18.74 -8.26 -20.22
C ILE A 398 19.00 -9.66 -20.76
N TRP A 399 18.28 -10.63 -20.18
CA TRP A 399 18.31 -12.03 -20.54
C TRP A 399 17.05 -12.40 -21.32
N ILE A 400 17.20 -13.38 -22.21
CA ILE A 400 16.10 -14.08 -22.88
C ILE A 400 16.20 -15.52 -22.38
N GLN A 401 15.19 -16.00 -21.68
CA GLN A 401 15.15 -17.35 -21.09
C GLN A 401 13.97 -18.13 -21.66
N ASP A 402 14.08 -19.46 -21.66
CA ASP A 402 12.95 -20.30 -22.03
C ASP A 402 11.84 -20.15 -20.98
N ASN A 403 10.60 -19.91 -21.40
CA ASN A 403 9.48 -19.86 -20.46
C ASN A 403 9.20 -21.26 -19.88
N ALA A 404 8.89 -21.40 -18.59
CA ALA A 404 8.69 -20.35 -17.58
C ALA A 404 9.94 -20.18 -16.70
N VAL A 405 10.18 -18.95 -16.23
CA VAL A 405 11.18 -18.64 -15.20
C VAL A 405 10.54 -18.48 -13.83
N GLU A 406 11.02 -19.21 -12.83
CA GLU A 406 10.55 -19.17 -11.45
C GLU A 406 11.58 -18.49 -10.52
N GLU A 407 11.12 -17.99 -9.37
CA GLU A 407 11.97 -17.37 -8.34
C GLU A 407 13.15 -18.29 -7.97
N GLY A 408 14.38 -17.78 -8.06
CA GLY A 408 15.60 -18.52 -7.74
C GLY A 408 16.18 -19.33 -8.90
N ASP A 409 15.59 -19.31 -10.09
CA ASP A 409 16.16 -19.96 -11.27
C ASP A 409 17.47 -19.30 -11.73
N ALA A 410 18.42 -20.14 -12.15
CA ALA A 410 19.70 -19.67 -12.67
C ALA A 410 19.56 -19.20 -14.12
N LEU A 411 20.06 -18.00 -14.43
CA LEU A 411 19.97 -17.41 -15.76
C LEU A 411 21.05 -18.00 -16.69
N ASN A 412 20.61 -18.51 -17.83
CA ASN A 412 21.42 -19.35 -18.71
C ASN A 412 21.59 -18.76 -20.12
N THR A 413 22.84 -18.57 -20.54
CA THR A 413 23.15 -18.00 -21.86
C THR A 413 22.83 -18.95 -23.02
N THR A 414 22.65 -20.25 -22.77
CA THR A 414 22.33 -21.21 -23.84
C THR A 414 20.90 -21.11 -24.34
N GLU A 415 20.02 -20.49 -23.56
CA GLU A 415 18.60 -20.29 -23.91
C GLU A 415 18.39 -19.05 -24.77
N ASN A 416 19.39 -18.17 -24.86
CA ASN A 416 19.28 -16.93 -25.62
C ASN A 416 19.39 -17.20 -27.13
N PRO A 417 18.31 -17.00 -27.92
CA PRO A 417 18.31 -17.26 -29.36
C PRO A 417 18.92 -16.13 -30.18
N SER A 418 19.15 -14.96 -29.57
CA SER A 418 19.66 -13.75 -30.23
C SER A 418 21.18 -13.77 -30.34
N THR A 419 21.86 -13.93 -29.19
CA THR A 419 23.32 -13.97 -29.10
C THR A 419 23.75 -14.77 -27.87
N THR A 420 25.04 -15.11 -27.77
CA THR A 420 25.58 -15.80 -26.59
C THR A 420 25.83 -14.89 -25.38
N THR A 421 25.59 -13.57 -25.49
CA THR A 421 25.87 -12.60 -24.42
C THR A 421 24.63 -11.75 -24.11
N PRO A 422 24.16 -11.73 -22.85
CA PRO A 422 23.07 -10.85 -22.42
C PRO A 422 23.37 -9.37 -22.68
N LYS A 423 22.34 -8.58 -22.97
CA LYS A 423 22.50 -7.16 -23.30
C LYS A 423 22.68 -6.35 -22.02
N ALA A 424 23.81 -5.68 -21.84
CA ALA A 424 24.00 -4.76 -20.72
C ALA A 424 23.35 -3.39 -21.00
N VAL A 425 22.67 -2.84 -20.00
CA VAL A 425 22.01 -1.53 -20.03
C VAL A 425 22.16 -0.81 -18.68
N THR A 426 21.92 0.49 -18.68
CA THR A 426 21.85 1.31 -17.45
C THR A 426 20.56 2.11 -17.49
N THR A 427 19.79 2.06 -16.41
CA THR A 427 18.56 2.84 -16.26
C THR A 427 18.87 4.32 -16.07
N ASP A 428 17.90 5.19 -16.38
CA ASP A 428 18.02 6.62 -16.10
C ASP A 428 17.79 6.96 -14.62
N ALA A 429 17.82 8.26 -14.31
CA ALA A 429 17.63 8.75 -12.94
C ALA A 429 16.22 8.50 -12.37
N GLY A 430 15.25 8.15 -13.22
CA GLY A 430 13.90 7.76 -12.83
C GLY A 430 13.67 6.25 -12.86
N GLY A 431 14.72 5.43 -13.03
CA GLY A 431 14.56 3.98 -13.08
C GLY A 431 13.92 3.48 -14.38
N ASN A 432 13.99 4.26 -15.46
CA ASN A 432 13.40 3.89 -16.74
C ASN A 432 14.48 3.43 -17.73
N LEU A 433 14.06 2.56 -18.65
CA LEU A 433 14.82 2.17 -19.83
C LEU A 433 13.96 2.43 -21.07
N THR A 434 14.44 3.30 -21.97
CA THR A 434 13.83 3.52 -23.28
C THR A 434 13.92 2.27 -24.17
N PRO A 435 13.04 2.12 -25.18
CA PRO A 435 13.07 0.97 -26.09
C PRO A 435 14.48 0.63 -26.58
N THR A 436 14.96 -0.55 -26.20
CA THR A 436 16.32 -1.03 -26.45
C THR A 436 16.27 -2.33 -27.25
N LEU A 437 16.95 -2.36 -28.39
CA LEU A 437 17.03 -3.55 -29.23
C LEU A 437 17.79 -4.69 -28.53
N ILE A 438 17.17 -5.85 -28.43
CA ILE A 438 17.76 -7.05 -27.83
C ILE A 438 17.87 -8.24 -28.79
N TRP A 439 17.03 -8.30 -29.82
CA TRP A 439 17.06 -9.37 -30.80
C TRP A 439 16.58 -8.91 -32.18
N SER A 440 17.42 -9.05 -33.19
CA SER A 440 17.01 -8.94 -34.59
C SER A 440 16.79 -10.34 -35.16
N ILE A 441 15.53 -10.69 -35.44
CA ILE A 441 15.16 -12.02 -35.91
C ILE A 441 15.52 -12.13 -37.39
N PRO A 442 16.31 -13.13 -37.81
CA PRO A 442 16.62 -13.34 -39.23
C PRO A 442 15.35 -13.48 -40.06
N SER A 443 15.33 -12.92 -41.27
CA SER A 443 14.17 -13.01 -42.17
C SER A 443 13.88 -14.42 -42.67
N ASP A 444 14.86 -15.32 -42.58
CA ASP A 444 14.77 -16.74 -42.91
C ASP A 444 14.60 -17.64 -41.66
N ALA A 445 14.37 -17.05 -40.48
CA ALA A 445 14.19 -17.81 -39.25
C ALA A 445 12.97 -18.77 -39.36
N PRO A 446 13.10 -20.02 -38.90
CA PRO A 446 12.00 -20.96 -38.91
C PRO A 446 10.91 -20.51 -37.94
N ILE A 447 9.65 -20.73 -38.32
CA ILE A 447 8.50 -20.49 -37.44
C ILE A 447 8.45 -21.59 -36.38
N THR A 448 8.70 -21.26 -35.13
CA THR A 448 8.72 -22.22 -34.01
C THR A 448 7.58 -21.99 -33.02
N HIS A 449 7.01 -20.77 -32.94
CA HIS A 449 6.11 -20.35 -31.86
C HIS A 449 6.71 -20.59 -30.47
N HIS A 450 8.04 -20.48 -30.35
CA HIS A 450 8.71 -20.72 -29.07
C HIS A 450 8.45 -19.56 -28.12
N SER A 451 8.29 -19.88 -26.83
CA SER A 451 7.94 -18.94 -25.78
C SER A 451 9.17 -18.62 -24.93
N TYR A 452 9.41 -17.34 -24.70
CA TYR A 452 10.53 -16.85 -23.89
C TYR A 452 10.04 -15.83 -22.86
N ASP A 453 10.78 -15.71 -21.77
CA ASP A 453 10.65 -14.62 -20.80
C ASP A 453 11.86 -13.68 -20.89
N LEU A 454 11.62 -12.40 -20.61
CA LEU A 454 12.63 -11.35 -20.63
C LEU A 454 12.93 -10.88 -19.21
N ILE A 455 14.18 -11.07 -18.77
CA ILE A 455 14.59 -10.80 -17.39
C ILE A 455 15.59 -9.65 -17.38
N PHE A 456 15.37 -8.63 -16.54
CA PHE A 456 16.37 -7.61 -16.24
C PHE A 456 17.01 -7.94 -14.89
N ASP A 457 18.19 -8.56 -14.97
CA ASP A 457 19.00 -8.99 -13.82
C ASP A 457 19.81 -7.81 -13.26
N ASN A 458 19.50 -7.39 -12.05
CA ASN A 458 20.15 -6.25 -11.39
C ASN A 458 21.60 -6.61 -11.05
N GLN A 459 22.56 -5.98 -11.73
CA GLN A 459 24.00 -6.29 -11.58
C GLN A 459 24.61 -5.76 -10.26
N GLN A 460 23.83 -5.09 -9.43
CA GLN A 460 24.24 -4.55 -8.15
C GLN A 460 23.54 -5.26 -6.98
N ALA A 461 22.52 -6.07 -7.25
CA ALA A 461 21.84 -6.89 -6.25
C ALA A 461 22.73 -8.06 -5.79
N GLY A 462 22.38 -8.67 -4.65
CA GLY A 462 23.08 -9.84 -4.10
C GLY A 462 22.83 -11.15 -4.87
N THR A 463 22.04 -11.10 -5.95
CA THR A 463 21.45 -12.25 -6.66
C THR A 463 21.90 -12.36 -8.13
N VAL A 464 22.93 -11.62 -8.54
CA VAL A 464 23.39 -11.56 -9.95
C VAL A 464 23.48 -12.95 -10.62
N GLY A 465 22.77 -13.11 -11.73
CA GLY A 465 22.73 -14.36 -12.51
C GLY A 465 21.70 -15.39 -12.01
N THR A 466 20.85 -15.01 -11.06
CA THR A 466 19.71 -15.78 -10.57
C THR A 466 18.51 -14.85 -10.53
N TYR A 467 17.36 -15.29 -11.06
CA TYR A 467 16.15 -14.47 -11.05
C TYR A 467 15.65 -14.24 -9.61
N ASN A 468 15.47 -12.96 -9.26
CA ASN A 468 14.85 -12.54 -8.00
C ASN A 468 13.80 -11.46 -8.23
N SER A 469 12.53 -11.79 -8.01
CA SER A 469 11.37 -10.91 -8.23
C SER A 469 11.37 -9.61 -7.42
N THR A 470 12.20 -9.49 -6.38
CA THR A 470 12.30 -8.26 -5.57
C THR A 470 13.27 -7.26 -6.19
N SER A 471 14.36 -7.71 -6.83
CA SER A 471 15.38 -6.83 -7.41
C SER A 471 15.37 -6.76 -8.94
N ASP A 472 14.82 -7.79 -9.58
CA ASP A 472 14.85 -7.98 -11.02
C ASP A 472 13.48 -7.73 -11.63
N GLY A 473 13.46 -7.29 -12.88
CA GLY A 473 12.24 -7.26 -13.66
C GLY A 473 12.03 -8.57 -14.42
N ILE A 474 10.78 -8.94 -14.63
CA ILE A 474 10.34 -9.92 -15.64
C ILE A 474 9.19 -9.32 -16.45
N ASP A 475 9.09 -9.62 -17.74
CA ASP A 475 8.03 -9.10 -18.60
C ASP A 475 6.67 -9.79 -18.40
N SER A 476 6.67 -11.07 -18.02
CA SER A 476 5.49 -11.74 -17.47
C SER A 476 5.90 -12.92 -16.57
N ALA A 477 5.40 -12.95 -15.33
CA ALA A 477 5.67 -14.06 -14.39
C ALA A 477 4.69 -15.24 -14.54
N THR A 478 3.59 -15.06 -15.29
CA THR A 478 2.47 -16.02 -15.33
C THR A 478 2.13 -16.52 -16.73
N ALA A 479 2.72 -15.92 -17.76
CA ALA A 479 2.55 -16.27 -19.16
C ALA A 479 3.88 -16.05 -19.87
N ALA A 480 4.01 -16.60 -21.08
CA ALA A 480 5.18 -16.32 -21.90
C ALA A 480 5.29 -14.81 -22.17
N GLY A 481 6.44 -14.23 -21.82
CA GLY A 481 6.77 -12.84 -22.13
C GLY A 481 6.65 -12.50 -23.62
N ILE A 482 7.29 -13.32 -24.46
CA ILE A 482 7.22 -13.22 -25.92
C ILE A 482 7.04 -14.58 -26.61
N ILE A 483 6.44 -14.58 -27.80
CA ILE A 483 6.33 -15.75 -28.68
C ILE A 483 7.01 -15.47 -30.03
N VAL A 484 8.07 -16.22 -30.34
CA VAL A 484 8.95 -15.94 -31.48
C VAL A 484 9.57 -17.21 -32.09
N PRO A 485 9.73 -17.30 -33.43
CA PRO A 485 9.05 -16.52 -34.46
C PRO A 485 7.64 -17.06 -34.75
N ILE A 486 6.68 -16.17 -35.03
CA ILE A 486 5.33 -16.49 -35.53
C ILE A 486 5.21 -16.19 -37.03
N PRO A 487 4.27 -16.80 -37.78
CA PRO A 487 4.07 -16.49 -39.19
C PRO A 487 3.73 -15.00 -39.40
N GLU A 488 4.32 -14.38 -40.41
CA GLU A 488 3.83 -13.08 -40.88
C GLU A 488 2.39 -13.24 -41.40
N LEU A 489 1.41 -12.72 -40.66
CA LEU A 489 0.06 -12.54 -41.18
C LEU A 489 0.06 -11.28 -42.04
N SER A 490 0.17 -11.44 -43.36
CA SER A 490 -0.03 -10.33 -44.29
C SER A 490 -1.41 -9.71 -44.03
N THR A 491 -1.43 -8.42 -43.70
CA THR A 491 -2.65 -7.61 -43.60
C THR A 491 -3.50 -7.68 -44.87
N THR A 492 -2.89 -7.91 -46.02
CA THR A 492 -3.57 -8.14 -47.29
C THR A 492 -4.35 -9.47 -47.31
N ILE A 493 -3.82 -10.54 -46.72
CA ILE A 493 -4.50 -11.83 -46.60
C ILE A 493 -5.69 -11.73 -45.65
N LEU A 494 -5.52 -11.09 -44.49
CA LEU A 494 -6.62 -10.84 -43.55
C LEU A 494 -7.74 -9.99 -44.18
N PHE A 495 -7.36 -8.94 -44.92
CA PHE A 495 -8.32 -8.12 -45.67
C PHE A 495 -9.05 -8.92 -46.74
N LEU A 496 -8.35 -9.78 -47.50
CA LEU A 496 -8.96 -10.65 -48.51
C LEU A 496 -9.91 -11.69 -47.90
N ILE A 497 -9.55 -12.29 -46.76
CA ILE A 497 -10.41 -13.22 -46.03
C ILE A 497 -11.67 -12.49 -45.53
N GLY A 498 -11.52 -11.29 -44.95
CA GLY A 498 -12.65 -10.45 -44.54
C GLY A 498 -13.56 -10.07 -45.71
N LEU A 499 -12.97 -9.71 -46.86
CA LEU A 499 -13.70 -9.39 -48.08
C LEU A 499 -14.46 -10.62 -48.63
N LEU A 500 -13.84 -11.80 -48.62
CA LEU A 500 -14.46 -13.05 -49.04
C LEU A 500 -15.62 -13.46 -48.12
N MET A 501 -15.47 -13.31 -46.81
CA MET A 501 -16.56 -13.54 -45.85
C MET A 501 -17.71 -12.55 -46.06
N LEU A 502 -17.42 -11.27 -46.30
CA LEU A 502 -18.43 -10.26 -46.60
C LEU A 502 -19.19 -10.56 -47.90
N VAL A 503 -18.47 -10.96 -48.96
CA VAL A 503 -19.08 -11.37 -50.24
C VAL A 503 -19.92 -12.64 -50.08
N GLY A 504 -19.44 -13.62 -49.31
CA GLY A 504 -20.18 -14.84 -48.97
C GLY A 504 -21.48 -14.53 -48.21
N TYR A 505 -21.41 -13.65 -47.21
CA TYR A 505 -22.57 -13.19 -46.45
C TYR A 505 -23.60 -12.45 -47.32
N ILE A 506 -23.14 -11.55 -48.20
CA ILE A 506 -24.02 -10.83 -49.14
C ILE A 506 -24.71 -11.81 -50.11
N ARG A 507 -24.01 -12.84 -50.58
CA ARG A 507 -24.61 -13.88 -51.44
C ARG A 507 -25.60 -14.76 -50.69
N SER A 508 -25.30 -15.14 -49.45
CA SER A 508 -26.20 -15.92 -48.59
C SER A 508 -27.49 -15.18 -48.19
N ARG A 509 -27.51 -13.84 -48.21
CA ARG A 509 -28.72 -13.04 -47.96
C ARG A 509 -29.54 -12.75 -49.22
N ARG A 510 -29.03 -13.05 -50.42
CA ARG A 510 -29.68 -12.78 -51.70
C ARG A 510 -30.18 -14.03 -52.43
N GLY A 511 -29.86 -15.22 -51.94
CA GLY A 511 -30.51 -16.48 -52.30
C GLY A 511 -31.41 -16.92 -51.16
#